data_AF-A0A166CE01-F1
#
_entry.id   AF-A0A166CE01-F1
#
_cell.length_a   1.000
_cell.length_b   1.000
_cell.length_c   1.000
_cell.angle_alpha   90.00
_cell.angle_beta   90.00
_cell.angle_gamma   90.00
#
_symmetry.space_group_name_H-M   'P 1'
#
loop_
_entity.id
_entity.type
_entity.pdbx_description
1 polymer ?
#
loop_
_entity_poly.entity_id
_entity_poly.type
_entity_poly.pdbx_seq_one_letter_code
_entity_poly.pdbx_strand_id
1 'polypeptide(L)'
;MAPMSEAQERALKRYRSNPRTKLLILEKDRVRKRLYRAKQKVGAKGTPSAPIPIPENNHHMEDLAGSVIDEGCMEHGTCLPLNRTNSPFRTAPGALLDARQANDHDDDEANGRGSPDLQHSFDGPFSQTDMARKLRCLRLKYHKWTYRNGWGAENRWAQAFTVEYGEAEERGQNALAGLFRSLEDHNHQGRRLLEELKGGGHLSKDVCNDPGVIRDIFLQSFELLTTIVSEVRFIETKIDENVTYDYI
;
A
#
# COMPACT_ATOMS: atom_id res chain seq x y z
N MET A 1 -26.06 20.14 -26.32
CA MET A 1 -24.94 20.55 -25.45
C MET A 1 -25.28 21.92 -24.87
N ALA A 2 -25.32 22.05 -23.55
CA ALA A 2 -25.58 23.34 -22.92
C ALA A 2 -24.36 24.27 -23.11
N PRO A 3 -24.57 25.58 -23.35
CA PRO A 3 -23.47 26.53 -23.47
C PRO A 3 -22.71 26.62 -22.13
N MET A 4 -21.39 26.55 -22.22
CA MET A 4 -20.48 26.64 -21.08
C MET A 4 -20.54 28.05 -20.49
N SER A 5 -20.56 28.18 -19.15
CA SER A 5 -20.69 29.49 -18.52
C SER A 5 -19.44 30.34 -18.72
N GLU A 6 -19.59 31.66 -18.70
CA GLU A 6 -18.48 32.58 -18.90
C GLU A 6 -17.38 32.41 -17.83
N ALA A 7 -17.77 32.06 -16.60
CA ALA A 7 -16.86 31.73 -15.51
C ALA A 7 -16.05 30.45 -15.81
N GLN A 8 -16.69 29.42 -16.37
CA GLN A 8 -16.02 28.20 -16.80
C GLN A 8 -15.05 28.47 -17.95
N GLU A 9 -15.41 29.33 -18.91
CA GLU A 9 -14.52 29.68 -20.02
C GLU A 9 -13.26 30.42 -19.53
N ARG A 10 -13.42 31.38 -18.61
CA ARG A 10 -12.29 32.10 -18.01
C ARG A 10 -11.39 31.16 -17.19
N ALA A 11 -11.97 30.25 -16.42
CA ALA A 11 -11.21 29.25 -15.67
C ALA A 11 -10.43 28.31 -16.62
N LEU A 12 -11.05 27.88 -17.72
CA LEU A 12 -10.41 27.05 -18.73
C LEU A 12 -9.25 27.78 -19.43
N LYS A 13 -9.42 29.07 -19.75
CA LYS A 13 -8.35 29.92 -20.30
C LYS A 13 -7.17 30.06 -19.34
N ARG A 14 -7.41 30.26 -18.04
CA ARG A 14 -6.34 30.32 -17.01
C ARG A 14 -5.62 28.97 -16.87
N TYR A 15 -6.38 27.87 -16.86
CA TYR A 15 -5.80 26.54 -16.79
C TYR A 15 -4.89 26.23 -17.99
N ARG A 16 -5.33 26.56 -19.22
CA ARG A 16 -4.57 26.33 -20.46
C ARG A 16 -3.37 27.27 -20.63
N SER A 17 -3.40 28.45 -20.03
CA SER A 17 -2.29 29.41 -20.09
C SER A 17 -1.20 29.13 -19.06
N ASN A 18 -1.46 28.32 -18.03
CA ASN A 18 -0.47 27.94 -17.04
C ASN A 18 0.70 27.15 -17.67
N PRO A 19 1.97 27.59 -17.52
CA PRO A 19 3.14 26.95 -18.10
C PRO A 19 3.31 25.47 -17.69
N ARG A 20 3.02 25.14 -16.42
CA ARG A 20 3.11 23.75 -15.93
C ARG A 20 2.07 22.86 -16.60
N THR A 21 0.85 23.37 -16.77
CA THR A 21 -0.21 22.64 -17.47
C THR A 21 0.14 22.39 -18.93
N LYS A 22 0.75 23.37 -19.61
CA LYS A 22 1.22 23.20 -21.00
C LYS A 22 2.25 22.08 -21.12
N LEU A 23 3.22 22.00 -20.20
CA LEU A 23 4.22 20.92 -20.20
C LEU A 23 3.57 19.56 -19.98
N LEU A 24 2.61 19.44 -19.06
CA LEU A 24 1.88 18.18 -18.83
C LEU A 24 1.06 17.74 -20.06
N ILE A 25 0.43 18.68 -20.76
CA ILE A 25 -0.30 18.39 -22.01
C ILE A 25 0.67 17.89 -23.09
N LEU A 26 1.81 18.56 -23.27
CA LEU A 26 2.82 18.15 -24.25
C LEU A 26 3.39 16.76 -23.94
N GLU A 27 3.66 16.44 -22.67
CA GLU A 27 4.18 15.13 -22.29
C GLU A 27 3.14 14.03 -22.50
N LYS A 28 1.86 14.27 -22.16
CA LYS A 28 0.75 13.34 -22.46
C LYS A 28 0.63 13.07 -23.96
N ASP A 29 0.74 14.10 -24.79
CA ASP A 29 0.72 13.95 -26.25
C ASP A 29 1.94 13.20 -26.78
N ARG A 30 3.12 13.41 -26.19
CA ARG A 30 4.34 12.68 -26.52
C ARG A 30 4.19 11.18 -26.24
N VAL A 31 3.65 10.82 -25.08
CA VAL A 31 3.36 9.42 -24.70
C VAL A 31 2.33 8.80 -25.64
N ARG A 32 1.23 9.51 -25.93
CA ARG A 32 0.18 9.03 -26.85
C ARG A 32 0.76 8.74 -28.25
N LYS A 33 1.58 9.65 -28.78
CA LYS A 33 2.26 9.46 -30.08
C LYS A 33 3.22 8.27 -30.06
N ARG A 34 3.96 8.05 -28.97
CA ARG A 34 4.84 6.87 -28.80
C ARG A 34 4.04 5.56 -28.81
N LEU A 35 2.95 5.49 -28.05
CA LEU A 35 2.07 4.32 -28.02
C LEU A 35 1.46 4.02 -29.39
N TYR A 36 1.01 5.05 -30.11
CA TYR A 36 0.45 4.88 -31.45
C TYR A 36 1.48 4.32 -32.44
N ARG A 37 2.73 4.83 -32.41
CA ARG A 37 3.84 4.30 -33.23
C ARG A 37 4.21 2.87 -32.86
N ALA A 38 4.20 2.53 -31.56
CA ALA A 38 4.45 1.17 -31.10
C ALA A 38 3.38 0.19 -31.63
N LYS A 39 2.09 0.56 -31.55
CA LYS A 39 0.99 -0.25 -32.10
C LYS A 39 1.11 -0.46 -33.61
N GLN A 40 1.47 0.57 -34.38
CA GLN A 40 1.69 0.40 -35.83
C GLN A 40 2.85 -0.55 -36.16
N LYS A 41 3.94 -0.54 -35.38
CA LYS A 41 5.06 -1.47 -35.57
C LYS A 41 4.69 -2.93 -35.31
N VAL A 42 3.76 -3.19 -34.38
CA VAL A 42 3.25 -4.54 -34.09
C VAL A 42 2.30 -5.02 -35.19
N GLY A 43 1.43 -4.15 -35.71
CA GLY A 43 0.51 -4.50 -36.81
C GLY A 43 1.17 -4.69 -38.18
N ALA A 44 2.35 -4.10 -38.42
CA ALA A 44 3.07 -4.21 -39.70
C ALA A 44 3.90 -5.51 -39.84
N LYS A 45 4.14 -6.24 -38.74
CA LYS A 45 4.70 -7.61 -38.80
C LYS A 45 3.56 -8.61 -38.84
N GLY A 46 2.88 -8.68 -39.99
CA GLY A 46 1.86 -9.69 -40.26
C GLY A 46 2.48 -11.08 -40.26
N THR A 47 2.31 -11.81 -39.16
CA THR A 47 2.42 -13.27 -39.14
C THR A 47 1.13 -13.82 -39.75
N PRO A 48 1.16 -14.61 -40.83
CA PRO A 48 -0.04 -15.23 -41.39
C PRO A 48 -0.52 -16.32 -40.41
N SER A 49 -1.51 -15.99 -39.58
CA SER A 49 -2.16 -16.97 -38.70
C SER A 49 -3.25 -17.68 -39.48
N ALA A 50 -3.09 -18.99 -39.66
CA ALA A 50 -4.14 -19.87 -40.15
C ALA A 50 -5.35 -19.87 -39.18
N PRO A 51 -6.57 -20.17 -39.66
CA PRO A 51 -7.77 -20.20 -38.83
C PRO A 51 -7.77 -21.45 -37.95
N ILE A 52 -7.84 -21.26 -36.63
CA ILE A 52 -8.04 -22.36 -35.67
C ILE A 52 -9.56 -22.52 -35.45
N PRO A 53 -10.12 -23.75 -35.50
CA PRO A 53 -11.53 -23.99 -35.26
C PRO A 53 -11.87 -23.84 -33.77
N ILE A 54 -13.03 -23.23 -33.50
CA ILE A 54 -13.62 -23.06 -32.17
C ILE A 54 -14.45 -24.32 -31.86
N PRO A 55 -14.22 -25.02 -30.73
CA PRO A 55 -15.18 -25.98 -30.23
C PRO A 55 -16.21 -25.26 -29.35
N GLU A 56 -17.49 -25.43 -29.72
CA GLU A 56 -18.65 -25.14 -28.89
C GLU A 56 -18.63 -26.05 -27.66
N ASN A 57 -18.80 -25.49 -26.46
CA ASN A 57 -19.26 -26.26 -25.33
C ASN A 57 -20.21 -25.42 -24.48
N ASN A 58 -21.48 -25.77 -24.58
CA ASN A 58 -22.54 -25.43 -23.65
C ASN A 58 -22.33 -26.19 -22.34
N HIS A 59 -22.42 -25.53 -21.18
CA HIS A 59 -23.05 -26.15 -20.01
C HIS A 59 -23.64 -25.11 -19.04
N HIS A 60 -24.92 -25.32 -18.80
CA HIS A 60 -25.78 -24.86 -17.70
C HIS A 60 -25.13 -25.06 -16.32
N MET A 61 -25.38 -24.12 -15.39
CA MET A 61 -25.86 -24.47 -14.05
C MET A 61 -26.61 -23.31 -13.39
N GLU A 62 -27.60 -23.72 -12.61
CA GLU A 62 -28.68 -22.96 -11.99
C GLU A 62 -28.31 -22.35 -10.63
N ASP A 63 -29.18 -21.44 -10.21
CA ASP A 63 -29.49 -20.90 -8.89
C ASP A 63 -29.03 -21.66 -7.64
N LEU A 64 -28.69 -20.90 -6.57
CA LEU A 64 -29.33 -21.05 -5.25
C LEU A 64 -28.98 -19.89 -4.30
N ALA A 65 -29.95 -19.58 -3.46
CA ALA A 65 -30.11 -18.40 -2.61
C ALA A 65 -29.50 -18.53 -1.20
N GLY A 66 -29.38 -17.39 -0.49
CA GLY A 66 -29.92 -17.28 0.87
C GLY A 66 -28.98 -16.91 2.04
N SER A 67 -29.57 -16.12 2.97
CA SER A 67 -29.19 -15.80 4.36
C SER A 67 -28.18 -14.67 4.55
N VAL A 68 -28.56 -13.45 4.98
CA VAL A 68 -29.17 -13.01 6.27
C VAL A 68 -28.37 -13.50 7.48
N ILE A 69 -27.57 -12.60 8.06
CA ILE A 69 -27.29 -12.57 9.49
C ILE A 69 -27.20 -11.10 9.92
N ASP A 70 -28.05 -10.78 10.88
CA ASP A 70 -28.15 -9.56 11.69
C ASP A 70 -27.28 -9.76 12.94
N GLU A 71 -26.53 -8.75 13.39
CA GLU A 71 -26.17 -8.57 14.81
C GLU A 71 -25.42 -7.24 15.08
N GLY A 72 -26.12 -6.33 15.78
CA GLY A 72 -25.75 -5.97 17.16
C GLY A 72 -24.53 -5.07 17.43
N CYS A 73 -24.82 -3.81 17.76
CA CYS A 73 -23.95 -2.85 18.48
C CYS A 73 -23.28 -3.41 19.74
N MET A 74 -22.11 -2.86 20.11
CA MET A 74 -21.79 -2.42 21.49
C MET A 74 -20.55 -1.48 21.50
N GLU A 75 -20.66 -0.42 22.29
CA GLU A 75 -19.70 0.66 22.51
C GLU A 75 -18.62 0.33 23.56
N HIS A 76 -17.68 1.27 23.70
CA HIS A 76 -16.70 1.51 24.78
C HIS A 76 -15.30 0.91 24.62
N GLY A 77 -14.42 1.71 24.01
CA GLY A 77 -12.98 1.55 24.04
C GLY A 77 -12.37 1.99 25.37
N THR A 78 -11.84 1.03 26.11
CA THR A 78 -10.79 1.23 27.12
C THR A 78 -9.49 0.62 26.60
N CYS A 79 -8.45 1.45 26.49
CA CYS A 79 -7.10 0.99 26.13
C CYS A 79 -6.50 0.21 27.31
N LEU A 80 -6.55 -1.12 27.25
CA LEU A 80 -5.84 -2.01 28.18
C LEU A 80 -4.49 -2.45 27.59
N PRO A 81 -3.49 -2.74 28.46
CA PRO A 81 -2.13 -3.05 28.04
C PRO A 81 -2.06 -4.47 27.46
N LEU A 82 -1.56 -4.58 26.22
CA LEU A 82 -1.31 -5.85 25.55
C LEU A 82 -0.21 -6.62 26.30
N ASN A 83 -0.61 -7.73 26.90
CA ASN A 83 0.24 -8.70 27.54
C ASN A 83 1.16 -9.38 26.52
N ARG A 84 2.41 -9.52 26.92
CA ARG A 84 3.55 -10.03 26.15
C ARG A 84 3.44 -11.55 26.00
N THR A 85 3.01 -12.04 24.85
CA THR A 85 3.18 -13.45 24.47
C THR A 85 4.44 -13.61 23.62
N ASN A 86 5.30 -14.53 24.04
CA ASN A 86 6.56 -14.87 23.39
C ASN A 86 6.27 -15.49 22.02
N SER A 87 6.49 -14.73 20.95
CA SER A 87 6.54 -15.26 19.59
C SER A 87 7.95 -15.83 19.32
N PRO A 88 8.08 -17.02 18.71
CA PRO A 88 9.38 -17.68 18.52
C PRO A 88 10.17 -17.17 17.31
N PHE A 89 9.73 -16.10 16.64
CA PHE A 89 10.49 -15.50 15.55
C PHE A 89 11.73 -14.80 16.11
N ARG A 90 12.84 -15.53 16.03
CA ARG A 90 14.19 -15.01 16.22
C ARG A 90 14.38 -13.78 15.35
N THR A 91 15.02 -12.79 15.96
CA THR A 91 15.69 -11.65 15.34
C THR A 91 16.23 -12.00 13.96
N ALA A 92 15.99 -11.12 12.99
CA ALA A 92 16.55 -11.19 11.64
C ALA A 92 18.01 -11.68 11.67
N PRO A 93 18.42 -12.62 10.79
CA PRO A 93 19.81 -13.04 10.69
C PRO A 93 20.68 -11.80 10.43
N GLY A 94 21.73 -11.67 11.24
CA GLY A 94 22.74 -10.65 11.06
C GLY A 94 23.27 -10.65 9.63
N ALA A 95 23.49 -9.44 9.11
CA ALA A 95 24.12 -9.19 7.84
C ALA A 95 25.30 -10.14 7.61
N LEU A 96 25.21 -10.90 6.52
CA LEU A 96 26.30 -11.73 6.01
C LEU A 96 27.34 -10.77 5.40
N LEU A 97 28.19 -10.21 6.26
CA LEU A 97 29.40 -9.48 5.91
C LEU A 97 30.59 -10.39 6.23
N ASP A 98 31.18 -10.95 5.19
CA ASP A 98 32.56 -11.45 5.13
C ASP A 98 32.94 -11.44 3.63
N ALA A 99 34.09 -11.02 3.16
CA ALA A 99 35.20 -10.28 3.74
C ALA A 99 36.02 -9.77 2.55
N ARG A 100 36.30 -8.46 2.48
CA ARG A 100 37.50 -7.91 1.84
C ARG A 100 37.93 -6.68 2.61
N GLN A 101 38.92 -6.91 3.48
CA GLN A 101 39.72 -5.90 4.16
C GLN A 101 40.43 -4.98 3.16
N ALA A 102 40.32 -3.68 3.40
CA ALA A 102 41.41 -2.72 3.61
C ALA A 102 41.00 -1.33 3.11
N ASN A 103 40.66 -0.43 4.04
CA ASN A 103 41.36 0.85 4.25
C ASN A 103 40.49 1.79 5.10
N ASP A 104 41.12 2.24 6.18
CA ASP A 104 41.14 3.59 6.75
C ASP A 104 39.82 4.34 6.98
N HIS A 105 39.52 4.48 8.28
CA HIS A 105 39.34 5.77 8.96
C HIS A 105 38.49 6.83 8.24
N ASP A 106 37.19 6.84 8.57
CA ASP A 106 36.44 8.08 8.78
C ASP A 106 35.35 7.81 9.84
N ASP A 107 35.52 8.44 11.00
CA ASP A 107 34.54 8.56 12.07
C ASP A 107 33.38 9.47 11.61
N ASP A 108 32.54 9.00 10.70
CA ASP A 108 31.29 9.68 10.37
C ASP A 108 30.18 9.22 11.32
N GLU A 109 30.05 9.99 12.39
CA GLU A 109 28.79 10.40 13.02
C GLU A 109 27.58 9.52 12.65
N ALA A 110 27.30 8.56 13.51
CA ALA A 110 26.05 7.80 13.55
C ALA A 110 24.88 8.72 13.95
N ASN A 111 24.57 9.69 13.09
CA ASN A 111 23.26 10.33 13.05
C ASN A 111 22.28 9.26 12.59
N GLY A 112 21.61 8.64 13.56
CA GLY A 112 20.49 7.73 13.33
C GLY A 112 19.47 8.39 12.40
N ARG A 113 19.59 8.10 11.10
CA ARG A 113 18.62 8.45 10.09
C ARG A 113 17.37 7.64 10.41
N GLY A 114 16.51 8.20 11.25
CA GLY A 114 15.15 7.71 11.45
C GLY A 114 14.53 7.50 10.08
N SER A 115 13.78 6.41 9.92
CA SER A 115 13.12 6.04 8.67
C SER A 115 12.49 7.29 8.04
N PRO A 116 12.77 7.62 6.76
CA PRO A 116 12.26 8.84 6.13
C PRO A 116 10.74 8.99 6.25
N ASP A 117 10.01 7.88 6.39
CA ASP A 117 8.56 7.83 6.62
C ASP A 117 8.08 8.44 7.95
N LEU A 118 9.00 8.66 8.91
CA LEU A 118 8.69 9.28 10.21
C LEU A 118 9.01 10.78 10.24
N GLN A 119 9.63 11.33 9.19
CA GLN A 119 10.11 12.72 9.14
C GLN A 119 9.06 13.74 8.67
N HIS A 120 7.77 13.45 8.79
CA HIS A 120 6.76 14.49 8.69
C HIS A 120 6.82 15.34 9.96
N SER A 121 7.65 16.37 9.91
CA SER A 121 7.81 17.38 10.95
C SER A 121 6.48 18.11 11.14
N PHE A 122 5.75 17.68 12.16
CA PHE A 122 4.67 18.46 12.75
C PHE A 122 5.29 19.52 13.68
N ASP A 123 6.29 20.30 13.27
CA ASP A 123 6.88 21.33 14.14
C ASP A 123 6.11 22.67 14.06
N GLY A 124 4.80 22.59 13.83
CA GLY A 124 3.87 23.73 13.79
C GLY A 124 2.89 23.75 14.96
N PRO A 125 2.16 24.86 15.16
CA PRO A 125 1.19 25.02 16.25
C PRO A 125 0.03 24.00 16.21
N PHE A 126 -0.19 23.34 15.06
CA PHE A 126 -1.25 22.37 14.84
C PHE A 126 -0.86 20.91 15.12
N SER A 127 0.38 20.69 15.55
CA SER A 127 0.91 19.39 15.96
C SER A 127 0.21 18.76 17.16
N GLN A 128 -0.48 19.59 17.94
CA GLN A 128 -1.23 19.19 19.13
C GLN A 128 -2.69 18.86 18.83
N THR A 129 -3.14 18.99 17.58
CA THR A 129 -4.52 18.65 17.21
C THR A 129 -4.76 17.15 17.41
N ASP A 130 -5.98 16.78 17.80
CA ASP A 130 -6.35 15.38 18.04
C ASP A 130 -6.08 14.51 16.82
N MET A 131 -6.34 15.04 15.62
CA MET A 131 -6.08 14.34 14.37
C MET A 131 -4.59 14.16 14.08
N ALA A 132 -3.76 15.21 14.26
CA ALA A 132 -2.31 15.08 14.05
C ALA A 132 -1.69 14.05 15.03
N ARG A 133 -2.11 14.09 16.29
CA ARG A 133 -1.72 13.10 17.31
C ARG A 133 -2.16 11.69 16.94
N LYS A 134 -3.39 11.52 16.45
CA LYS A 134 -3.90 10.24 15.97
C LYS A 134 -3.09 9.70 14.79
N LEU A 135 -2.79 10.54 13.79
CA LEU A 135 -1.97 10.15 12.64
C LEU A 135 -0.55 9.77 13.05
N ARG A 136 0.06 10.50 13.98
CA ARG A 136 1.37 10.13 14.55
C ARG A 136 1.31 8.75 15.23
N CYS A 137 0.29 8.50 16.05
CA CYS A 137 0.10 7.19 16.68
C CYS A 137 -0.09 6.08 15.64
N LEU A 138 -0.88 6.32 14.58
CA LEU A 138 -1.10 5.35 13.52
C LEU A 138 0.18 5.07 12.72
N ARG A 139 1.01 6.07 12.42
CA ARG A 139 2.31 5.86 11.79
C ARG A 139 3.23 5.00 12.65
N LEU A 140 3.24 5.22 13.97
CA LEU A 140 4.03 4.40 14.88
C LEU A 140 3.50 2.96 14.92
N LYS A 141 2.17 2.75 14.90
CA LYS A 141 1.58 1.43 14.79
C LYS A 141 1.93 0.75 13.46
N TYR A 142 1.79 1.46 12.34
CA TYR A 142 2.19 1.00 11.01
C TYR A 142 3.66 0.60 10.97
N HIS A 143 4.57 1.46 11.45
CA HIS A 143 6.00 1.17 11.48
C HIS A 143 6.30 -0.09 12.30
N LYS A 144 5.65 -0.24 13.47
CA LYS A 144 5.79 -1.48 14.26
C LYS A 144 5.23 -2.69 13.53
N TRP A 145 4.09 -2.56 12.86
CA TRP A 145 3.44 -3.64 12.12
C TRP A 145 4.31 -4.14 10.95
N THR A 146 4.71 -3.25 10.04
CA THR A 146 5.52 -3.59 8.85
C THR A 146 6.92 -4.10 9.20
N TYR A 147 7.60 -3.50 10.19
CA TYR A 147 8.99 -3.85 10.48
C TYR A 147 9.15 -4.99 11.49
N ARG A 148 8.11 -5.35 12.26
CA ARG A 148 8.19 -6.44 13.24
C ARG A 148 8.51 -7.80 12.60
N ASN A 149 8.01 -8.03 11.39
CA ASN A 149 8.26 -9.28 10.66
C ASN A 149 9.44 -9.17 9.69
N GLY A 150 10.15 -8.03 9.64
CA GLY A 150 11.32 -7.85 8.76
C GLY A 150 10.99 -7.50 7.30
N TRP A 151 9.72 -7.27 6.97
CA TRP A 151 9.28 -7.00 5.60
C TRP A 151 9.78 -5.64 5.08
N GLY A 152 9.86 -4.66 5.98
CA GLY A 152 10.47 -3.36 5.69
C GLY A 152 9.73 -2.60 4.58
N ALA A 153 10.49 -1.82 3.80
CA ALA A 153 9.93 -0.98 2.74
C ALA A 153 9.32 -1.79 1.59
N GLU A 154 8.35 -1.18 0.89
CA GLU A 154 7.56 -1.81 -0.20
C GLU A 154 8.40 -2.51 -1.26
N ASN A 155 9.53 -1.93 -1.64
CA ASN A 155 10.43 -2.51 -2.64
C ASN A 155 11.12 -3.81 -2.19
N ARG A 156 10.97 -4.22 -0.92
CA ARG A 156 11.55 -5.44 -0.35
C ARG A 156 10.53 -6.54 -0.10
N TRP A 157 9.22 -6.25 -0.14
CA TRP A 157 8.19 -7.22 0.23
C TRP A 157 8.26 -8.52 -0.59
N ALA A 158 8.43 -8.41 -1.91
CA ALA A 158 8.56 -9.58 -2.78
C ALA A 158 9.76 -10.46 -2.41
N GLN A 159 10.91 -9.84 -2.13
CA GLN A 159 12.12 -10.56 -1.74
C GLN A 159 11.96 -11.21 -0.35
N ALA A 160 11.43 -10.47 0.62
CA ALA A 160 11.19 -10.97 1.98
C ALA A 160 10.23 -12.18 1.95
N PHE A 161 9.13 -12.08 1.20
CA PHE A 161 8.19 -13.16 1.01
C PHE A 161 8.86 -14.40 0.37
N THR A 162 9.64 -14.23 -0.70
CA THR A 162 10.32 -15.36 -1.34
C THR A 162 11.27 -16.08 -0.39
N VAL A 163 12.00 -15.35 0.45
CA VAL A 163 12.90 -15.94 1.46
C VAL A 163 12.09 -16.70 2.52
N GLU A 164 11.09 -16.05 3.13
CA GLU A 164 10.27 -16.68 4.18
C GLU A 164 9.52 -17.92 3.65
N TYR A 165 8.98 -17.83 2.44
CA TYR A 165 8.29 -18.93 1.78
C TYR A 165 9.23 -20.09 1.50
N GLY A 166 10.38 -19.84 0.87
CA GLY A 166 11.36 -20.89 0.57
C GLY A 166 11.86 -21.59 1.83
N GLU A 167 12.15 -20.83 2.89
CA GLU A 167 12.54 -21.42 4.18
C GLU A 167 11.42 -22.25 4.84
N ALA A 168 10.16 -21.84 4.68
CA ALA A 168 9.02 -22.59 5.19
C ALA A 168 8.76 -23.85 4.37
N GLU A 169 8.91 -23.77 3.05
CA GLU A 169 8.81 -24.89 2.11
C GLU A 169 9.87 -25.96 2.41
N GLU A 170 11.14 -25.56 2.59
CA GLU A 170 12.23 -26.46 2.99
C GLU A 170 11.97 -27.17 4.34
N ARG A 171 11.23 -26.51 5.24
CA ARG A 171 10.82 -27.07 6.54
C ARG A 171 9.55 -27.92 6.48
N GLY A 172 8.89 -27.96 5.33
CA GLY A 172 7.71 -28.78 5.05
C GLY A 172 6.37 -28.16 5.44
N GLN A 173 5.31 -28.94 5.25
CA GLN A 173 3.92 -28.46 5.24
C GLN A 173 3.46 -27.75 6.53
N ASN A 174 3.91 -28.22 7.70
CA ASN A 174 3.56 -27.57 8.97
C ASN A 174 4.14 -26.16 9.08
N ALA A 175 5.33 -25.93 8.52
CA ALA A 175 5.96 -24.61 8.53
C ALA A 175 5.28 -23.67 7.53
N LEU A 176 4.91 -24.17 6.34
CA LEU A 176 4.09 -23.43 5.37
C LEU A 176 2.74 -23.00 5.96
N ALA A 177 2.01 -23.93 6.59
CA ALA A 177 0.75 -23.60 7.25
C ALA A 177 0.93 -22.56 8.37
N GLY A 178 2.06 -22.62 9.09
CA GLY A 178 2.43 -21.62 10.09
C GLY A 178 2.70 -20.23 9.48
N LEU A 179 3.40 -20.18 8.34
CA LEU A 179 3.65 -18.95 7.60
C LEU A 179 2.33 -18.32 7.13
N PHE A 180 1.45 -19.08 6.45
CA PHE A 180 0.18 -18.55 5.96
C PHE A 180 -0.71 -18.01 7.09
N ARG A 181 -0.80 -18.72 8.22
CA ARG A 181 -1.52 -18.20 9.39
C ARG A 181 -0.93 -16.89 9.91
N SER A 182 0.39 -16.75 9.87
CA SER A 182 1.07 -15.50 10.23
C SER A 182 0.75 -14.37 9.25
N LEU A 183 0.68 -14.67 7.95
CA LEU A 183 0.29 -13.71 6.91
C LEU A 183 -1.17 -13.26 7.05
N GLU A 184 -2.08 -14.19 7.34
CA GLU A 184 -3.48 -13.88 7.63
C GLU A 184 -3.61 -12.96 8.85
N ASP A 185 -2.89 -13.25 9.94
CA ASP A 185 -2.87 -12.38 11.12
C ASP A 185 -2.27 -11.00 10.82
N HIS A 186 -1.18 -10.93 10.05
CA HIS A 186 -0.60 -9.67 9.60
C HIS A 186 -1.57 -8.86 8.75
N ASN A 187 -2.29 -9.51 7.83
CA ASN A 187 -3.33 -8.87 7.02
C ASN A 187 -4.49 -8.35 7.88
N HIS A 188 -4.96 -9.14 8.84
CA HIS A 188 -6.00 -8.73 9.78
C HIS A 188 -5.59 -7.51 10.62
N GLN A 189 -4.34 -7.48 11.09
CA GLN A 189 -3.79 -6.30 11.77
C GLN A 189 -3.75 -5.08 10.85
N GLY A 190 -3.33 -5.23 9.58
CA GLY A 190 -3.35 -4.16 8.58
C GLY A 190 -4.76 -3.61 8.35
N ARG A 191 -5.76 -4.48 8.21
CA ARG A 191 -7.18 -4.09 8.09
C ARG A 191 -7.69 -3.33 9.32
N ARG A 192 -7.28 -3.71 10.53
CA ARG A 192 -7.59 -2.94 11.74
C ARG A 192 -6.98 -1.53 11.70
N LEU A 193 -5.74 -1.38 11.20
CA LEU A 193 -5.15 -0.04 11.02
C LEU A 193 -5.93 0.81 10.02
N LEU A 194 -6.45 0.21 8.94
CA LEU A 194 -7.33 0.90 7.98
C LEU A 194 -8.63 1.37 8.63
N GLU A 195 -9.28 0.53 9.45
CA GLU A 195 -10.48 0.93 10.18
C GLU A 195 -10.20 2.03 11.21
N GLU A 196 -9.06 1.94 11.92
CA GLU A 196 -8.65 3.03 12.83
C GLU A 196 -8.39 4.34 12.07
N LEU A 197 -7.77 4.29 10.89
CA LEU A 197 -7.54 5.46 10.03
C LEU A 197 -8.86 6.06 9.54
N LYS A 198 -9.81 5.20 9.13
CA LYS A 198 -11.15 5.57 8.67
C LYS A 198 -12.02 6.19 9.76
N GLY A 199 -11.90 5.76 11.01
CA GLY A 199 -12.67 6.25 12.17
C GLY A 199 -12.30 7.69 12.56
N GLY A 200 -12.30 8.63 11.60
CA GLY A 200 -11.66 9.94 11.59
C GLY A 200 -11.66 10.69 12.91
N GLY A 201 -10.55 11.37 13.20
CA GLY A 201 -10.50 12.31 14.31
C GLY A 201 -11.42 13.51 14.07
N HIS A 202 -11.96 14.07 15.14
CA HIS A 202 -12.69 15.33 15.04
C HIS A 202 -11.69 16.46 14.73
N LEU A 203 -11.91 17.19 13.64
CA LEU A 203 -11.17 18.41 13.36
C LEU A 203 -11.82 19.57 14.11
N SER A 204 -11.04 20.32 14.87
CA SER A 204 -11.55 21.55 15.50
C SER A 204 -11.90 22.58 14.42
N LYS A 205 -12.80 23.52 14.74
CA LYS A 205 -13.18 24.60 13.83
C LYS A 205 -11.97 25.42 13.38
N ASP A 206 -11.01 25.65 14.27
CA ASP A 206 -9.79 26.41 13.95
C ASP A 206 -8.92 25.69 12.92
N VAL A 207 -8.81 24.35 13.02
CA VAL A 207 -8.13 23.53 12.01
C VAL A 207 -8.86 23.56 10.68
N CYS A 208 -10.20 23.47 10.72
CA CYS A 208 -11.02 23.55 9.51
C CYS A 208 -10.92 24.90 8.79
N ASN A 209 -10.49 25.96 9.47
CA ASN A 209 -10.32 27.29 8.91
C ASN A 209 -8.92 27.52 8.31
N ASP A 210 -7.97 26.59 8.49
CA ASP A 210 -6.63 26.65 7.90
C ASP A 210 -6.51 25.63 6.75
N PRO A 211 -6.61 26.07 5.48
CA PRO A 211 -6.50 25.18 4.32
C PRO A 211 -5.14 24.49 4.21
N GLY A 212 -4.07 25.08 4.75
CA GLY A 212 -2.74 24.49 4.76
C GLY A 212 -2.69 23.26 5.66
N VAL A 213 -3.27 23.37 6.87
CA VAL A 213 -3.34 22.28 7.83
C VAL A 213 -4.24 21.16 7.35
N ILE A 214 -5.42 21.48 6.80
CA ILE A 214 -6.32 20.46 6.22
C ILE A 214 -5.62 19.70 5.10
N ARG A 215 -4.94 20.41 4.20
CA ARG A 215 -4.20 19.79 3.11
C ARG A 215 -3.11 18.87 3.63
N ASP A 216 -2.36 19.30 4.64
CA ASP A 216 -1.30 18.50 5.25
C ASP A 216 -1.88 17.23 5.90
N ILE A 217 -2.92 17.34 6.74
CA ILE A 217 -3.63 16.20 7.33
C ILE A 217 -4.12 15.23 6.25
N PHE A 218 -4.70 15.76 5.16
CA PHE A 218 -5.18 14.95 4.04
C PHE A 218 -4.04 14.18 3.36
N LEU A 219 -2.95 14.87 2.99
CA LEU A 219 -1.81 14.25 2.33
C LEU A 219 -1.20 13.16 3.20
N GLN A 220 -0.99 13.44 4.48
CA GLN A 220 -0.45 12.50 5.43
C GLN A 220 -1.34 11.27 5.66
N SER A 221 -2.67 11.49 5.74
CA SER A 221 -3.64 10.40 5.85
C SER A 221 -3.67 9.56 4.58
N PHE A 222 -3.58 10.20 3.42
CA PHE A 222 -3.60 9.55 2.12
C PHE A 222 -2.34 8.71 1.90
N GLU A 223 -1.14 9.25 2.20
CA GLU A 223 0.11 8.51 2.15
C GLU A 223 0.05 7.26 3.03
N LEU A 224 -0.34 7.41 4.30
CA LEU A 224 -0.47 6.28 5.23
C LEU A 224 -1.50 5.25 4.75
N LEU A 225 -2.66 5.71 4.23
CA LEU A 225 -3.68 4.85 3.64
C LEU A 225 -3.09 4.04 2.48
N THR A 226 -2.41 4.70 1.54
CA THR A 226 -1.84 4.04 0.36
C THR A 226 -0.84 2.97 0.76
N THR A 227 0.04 3.26 1.72
CA THR A 227 1.05 2.30 2.16
C THR A 227 0.42 1.07 2.83
N ILE A 228 -0.54 1.26 3.75
CA ILE A 228 -1.22 0.14 4.41
C ILE A 228 -2.01 -0.71 3.41
N VAL A 229 -2.75 -0.07 2.49
CA VAL A 229 -3.53 -0.78 1.46
C VAL A 229 -2.63 -1.59 0.54
N SER A 230 -1.50 -1.03 0.09
CA SER A 230 -0.56 -1.75 -0.77
C SER A 230 -0.01 -3.01 -0.08
N GLU A 231 0.36 -2.91 1.19
CA GLU A 231 0.91 -4.05 1.96
C GLU A 231 -0.16 -5.14 2.18
N VAL A 232 -1.37 -4.75 2.57
CA VAL A 232 -2.53 -5.65 2.70
C VAL A 232 -2.81 -6.36 1.37
N ARG A 233 -2.87 -5.63 0.26
CA ARG A 233 -3.15 -6.20 -1.07
C ARG A 233 -2.06 -7.14 -1.54
N PHE A 234 -0.80 -6.82 -1.27
CA PHE A 234 0.31 -7.71 -1.58
C PHE A 234 0.15 -9.05 -0.85
N ILE A 235 -0.15 -9.02 0.45
CA ILE A 235 -0.31 -10.24 1.25
C ILE A 235 -1.52 -11.06 0.80
N GLU A 236 -2.67 -10.41 0.56
CA GLU A 236 -3.86 -11.09 0.00
C GLU A 236 -3.52 -11.84 -1.28
N THR A 237 -2.85 -11.15 -2.21
CA THR A 237 -2.43 -11.75 -3.48
C THR A 237 -1.53 -12.97 -3.26
N LYS A 238 -0.61 -12.90 -2.28
CA LYS A 238 0.29 -14.03 -1.97
C LYS A 238 -0.39 -15.20 -1.30
N ILE A 239 -1.39 -14.96 -0.45
CA ILE A 239 -2.21 -16.04 0.12
C ILE A 239 -3.01 -16.70 -1.01
N ASP A 240 -3.72 -15.92 -1.83
CA ASP A 240 -4.56 -16.43 -2.92
C ASP A 240 -3.76 -17.24 -3.96
N GLU A 241 -2.57 -16.74 -4.35
CA GLU A 241 -1.68 -17.42 -5.28
C GLU A 241 -1.28 -18.82 -4.79
N ASN A 242 -1.09 -19.03 -3.48
CA ASN A 242 -0.54 -20.28 -2.96
C ASN A 242 -1.58 -21.25 -2.41
N VAL A 243 -2.71 -20.76 -1.88
CA VAL A 243 -3.80 -21.62 -1.38
C VAL A 243 -4.46 -22.41 -2.53
N THR A 244 -4.45 -21.86 -3.75
CA THR A 244 -5.08 -22.49 -4.92
C THR A 244 -4.36 -23.77 -5.38
N TYR A 245 -3.09 -23.98 -5.01
CA TYR A 245 -2.29 -25.11 -5.51
C TYR A 245 -2.37 -26.39 -4.66
N ASP A 246 -2.90 -26.34 -3.43
CA ASP A 246 -2.98 -27.53 -2.55
C ASP A 246 -4.25 -28.38 -2.74
N TYR A 247 -5.16 -27.97 -3.62
CA TYR A 247 -6.43 -28.67 -3.89
C TYR A 247 -6.48 -29.41 -5.25
N ILE A 248 -5.35 -29.57 -5.95
CA ILE A 248 -5.23 -30.30 -7.23
C ILE A 248 -4.15 -31.37 -7.09
#